data_AF-A0A6G9YGX9-F1
#
_entry.id   AF-A0A6G9YGX9-F1
#
_cell.length_a   1.000
_cell.length_b   1.000
_cell.length_c   1.000
_cell.angle_alpha   90.00
_cell.angle_beta   90.00
_cell.angle_gamma   90.00
#
_symmetry.space_group_name_H-M   'P 1'
#
loop_
_entity.id
_entity.type
_entity.pdbx_description
1 polymer ?
#
loop_
_entity_poly.entity_id
_entity_poly.type
_entity_poly.pdbx_seq_one_letter_code
_entity_poly.pdbx_strand_id
1 'polypeptide(L)'
;MSPAQVQAADDLLRADPLGTIELFTELDPASASVAAAHWLYAAAEAAAELAGLPTPDVIAEADDIEALQVETPTMVLERLTSGETPTEVVVDLIAEAMAVAEGHVPAPWSVVARVAEIEEQARKYDYDAAAREAALAEFRISRLDPVRPALDLLEDLLDGIRGCLLLYIAHGEDDDAEEQFIADVRVEADTHRARLF
;
A
#
# COMPACT_ATOMS: atom_id res chain seq x y z
N MET A 1 -2.31 18.72 4.01
CA MET A 1 -1.15 17.99 4.53
C MET A 1 -0.12 18.98 5.05
N SER A 2 0.46 18.71 6.22
CA SER A 2 1.44 19.58 6.89
C SER A 2 2.78 18.85 7.02
N PRO A 3 3.92 19.42 6.59
CA PRO A 3 5.23 18.78 6.76
C PRO A 3 5.55 18.41 8.21
N ALA A 4 5.07 19.20 9.18
CA ALA A 4 5.24 18.88 10.59
C ALA A 4 4.43 17.65 11.04
N GLN A 5 3.24 17.43 10.46
CA GLN A 5 2.45 16.24 10.76
C GLN A 5 3.00 14.99 10.05
N VAL A 6 3.55 15.15 8.84
CA VAL A 6 4.27 14.06 8.16
C VAL A 6 5.47 13.63 8.98
N GLN A 7 6.28 14.57 9.48
CA GLN A 7 7.42 14.22 10.34
C GLN A 7 6.98 13.58 11.67
N ALA A 8 5.89 14.05 12.27
CA ALA A 8 5.35 13.43 13.48
C ALA A 8 4.87 11.98 13.24
N ALA A 9 4.23 11.72 12.10
CA ALA A 9 3.84 10.36 11.71
C ALA A 9 5.07 9.46 11.44
N ASP A 10 6.08 10.00 10.75
CA ASP A 10 7.36 9.31 10.52
C ASP A 10 8.07 8.96 11.84
N ASP A 11 8.02 9.84 12.84
CA ASP A 11 8.60 9.57 14.17
C ASP A 11 7.84 8.46 14.92
N LEU A 12 6.50 8.41 14.79
CA LEU A 12 5.70 7.31 15.34
C LEU A 12 6.01 5.98 14.67
N LEU A 13 6.07 5.95 13.33
CA LEU A 13 6.40 4.74 12.57
C LEU A 13 7.86 4.29 12.78
N ARG A 14 8.77 5.22 13.06
CA ARG A 14 10.13 4.87 13.49
C ARG A 14 10.14 4.14 14.82
N ALA A 15 9.29 4.55 15.76
CA ALA A 15 9.15 3.88 17.03
C ALA A 15 8.50 2.50 16.87
N ASP A 16 7.47 2.39 16.04
CA ASP A 16 6.77 1.14 15.74
C ASP A 16 6.30 1.11 14.26
N PRO A 17 7.04 0.42 13.36
CA PRO A 17 6.72 0.38 11.94
C PRO A 17 5.37 -0.27 11.60
N LEU A 18 4.82 -1.09 12.51
CA LEU A 18 3.51 -1.73 12.32
C LEU A 18 2.34 -0.79 12.62
N GLY A 19 2.66 0.43 13.08
CA GLY A 19 1.73 1.50 13.34
C GLY A 19 1.09 1.44 14.72
N THR A 20 0.78 2.62 15.26
CA THR A 20 0.12 2.79 16.55
C THR A 20 -1.21 3.54 16.39
N ILE A 21 -2.06 3.50 17.42
CA ILE A 21 -3.39 4.13 17.39
C ILE A 21 -3.35 5.66 17.24
N GLU A 22 -2.23 6.27 17.62
CA GLU A 22 -1.97 7.71 17.53
C GLU A 22 -1.96 8.19 16.07
N LEU A 23 -1.56 7.34 15.11
CA LEU A 23 -1.60 7.65 13.67
C LEU A 23 -3.03 7.98 13.20
N PHE A 24 -4.04 7.38 13.84
CA PHE A 24 -5.45 7.54 13.49
C PHE A 24 -6.18 8.62 14.29
N THR A 25 -5.67 8.96 15.48
CA THR A 25 -6.39 9.79 16.46
C THR A 25 -5.77 11.15 16.69
N GLU A 26 -4.44 11.29 16.52
CA GLU A 26 -3.70 12.52 16.84
C GLU A 26 -3.22 13.28 15.61
N LEU A 27 -3.20 12.64 14.44
CA LEU A 27 -2.66 13.19 13.21
C LEU A 27 -3.72 13.32 12.10
N ASP A 28 -3.43 14.20 11.14
CA ASP A 28 -4.19 14.30 9.90
C ASP A 28 -3.95 13.01 9.07
N PRO A 29 -5.01 12.24 8.71
CA PRO A 29 -4.84 10.96 8.02
C PRO A 29 -4.04 11.07 6.73
N ALA A 30 -4.22 12.15 5.95
CA ALA A 30 -3.47 12.32 4.70
C ALA A 30 -1.96 12.50 4.98
N SER A 31 -1.60 13.26 6.02
CA SER A 31 -0.21 13.41 6.44
C SER A 31 0.36 12.09 7.02
N ALA A 32 -0.45 11.30 7.72
CA ALA A 32 -0.05 9.97 8.19
C ALA A 32 0.14 8.98 7.03
N SER A 33 -0.72 9.00 6.01
CA SER A 33 -0.58 8.17 4.80
C SER A 33 0.71 8.46 4.04
N VAL A 34 1.18 9.72 4.00
CA VAL A 34 2.48 10.05 3.38
C VAL A 34 3.63 9.35 4.09
N ALA A 35 3.65 9.38 5.43
CA ALA A 35 4.65 8.64 6.19
C ALA A 35 4.47 7.13 6.00
N ALA A 36 3.24 6.61 6.11
CA ALA A 36 2.96 5.18 5.92
C ALA A 36 3.38 4.68 4.53
N ALA A 37 3.26 5.48 3.46
CA ALA A 37 3.71 5.11 2.13
C ALA A 37 5.25 5.00 2.03
N HIS A 38 5.98 5.91 2.70
CA HIS A 38 7.44 5.80 2.83
C HIS A 38 7.85 4.54 3.60
N TRP A 39 7.16 4.25 4.71
CA TRP A 39 7.43 3.08 5.55
C TRP A 39 7.00 1.76 4.89
N LEU A 40 5.93 1.75 4.09
CA LEU A 40 5.54 0.63 3.25
C LEU A 40 6.64 0.30 2.25
N TYR A 41 7.20 1.31 1.58
CA TYR A 41 8.30 1.09 0.65
C TYR A 41 9.52 0.48 1.33
N ALA A 42 9.90 1.00 2.51
CA ALA A 42 11.01 0.44 3.29
C ALA A 42 10.74 -1.01 3.73
N ALA A 43 9.52 -1.30 4.18
CA ALA A 43 9.11 -2.65 4.57
C ALA A 43 9.12 -3.62 3.39
N ALA A 44 8.65 -3.16 2.23
CA ALA A 44 8.66 -3.95 1.00
C ALA A 44 10.07 -4.22 0.51
N GLU A 45 11.01 -3.26 0.54
CA GLU A 45 12.41 -3.51 0.16
C GLU A 45 13.06 -4.55 1.08
N ALA A 46 12.86 -4.46 2.40
CA ALA A 46 13.40 -5.43 3.35
C ALA A 46 12.85 -6.86 3.11
N ALA A 47 11.54 -6.99 2.88
CA ALA A 47 10.91 -8.27 2.56
C ALA A 47 11.31 -8.79 1.18
N ALA A 48 11.41 -7.90 0.18
CA ALA A 48 11.81 -8.22 -1.19
C ALA A 48 13.25 -8.76 -1.25
N GLU A 49 14.19 -8.16 -0.52
CA GLU A 49 15.57 -8.64 -0.44
C GLU A 49 15.63 -10.06 0.09
N LEU A 50 14.90 -10.35 1.18
CA LEU A 50 14.86 -11.67 1.79
C LEU A 50 14.18 -12.71 0.89
N ALA A 51 13.06 -12.34 0.26
CA ALA A 51 12.29 -13.24 -0.60
C ALA A 51 12.89 -13.39 -2.02
N GLY A 52 13.79 -12.49 -2.43
CA GLY A 52 14.35 -12.45 -3.79
C GLY A 52 13.35 -12.01 -4.85
N LEU A 53 12.42 -11.11 -4.50
CA LEU A 53 11.33 -10.64 -5.36
C LEU A 53 11.53 -9.16 -5.76
N PRO A 54 10.90 -8.70 -6.84
CA PRO A 54 10.73 -7.27 -7.08
C PRO A 54 9.87 -6.62 -5.98
N THR A 55 10.24 -5.41 -5.53
CA THR A 55 9.53 -4.69 -4.45
C THR A 55 8.02 -4.57 -4.67
N PRO A 56 7.50 -4.25 -5.88
CA PRO A 56 6.06 -4.17 -6.09
C PRO A 56 5.31 -5.51 -5.96
N ASP A 57 6.00 -6.64 -6.13
CA ASP A 57 5.38 -7.97 -6.11
C ASP A 57 5.18 -8.51 -4.69
N VAL A 58 5.80 -7.89 -3.68
CA VAL A 58 5.80 -8.33 -2.27
C VAL A 58 4.39 -8.51 -1.71
N ILE A 59 3.49 -7.56 -1.96
CA ILE A 59 2.14 -7.59 -1.37
C ILE A 59 1.30 -8.69 -2.01
N ALA A 60 1.46 -8.92 -3.30
CA ALA A 60 0.78 -10.01 -4.01
C ALA A 60 1.25 -11.38 -3.51
N GLU A 61 2.56 -11.55 -3.25
CA GLU A 61 3.08 -12.79 -2.66
C GLU A 61 2.60 -12.97 -1.21
N ALA A 62 2.53 -11.90 -0.43
CA ALA A 62 2.02 -11.95 0.95
C ALA A 62 0.53 -12.36 1.03
N ASP A 63 -0.27 -12.04 0.01
CA ASP A 63 -1.69 -12.42 -0.07
C ASP A 63 -1.92 -13.94 -0.08
N ASP A 64 -0.96 -14.70 -0.62
CA ASP A 64 -1.00 -16.17 -0.63
C ASP A 64 -0.78 -16.77 0.77
N ILE A 65 -0.23 -15.98 1.72
CA ILE A 65 -0.03 -16.37 3.12
C ILE A 65 -1.29 -16.05 3.94
N GLU A 66 -1.76 -14.81 3.85
CA GLU A 66 -2.99 -14.33 4.48
C GLU A 66 -3.68 -13.37 3.52
N ALA A 67 -5.01 -13.39 3.43
CA ALA A 67 -5.74 -12.52 2.52
C ALA A 67 -5.57 -11.04 2.89
N LEU A 68 -5.07 -10.22 1.96
CA LEU A 68 -4.73 -8.81 2.15
C LEU A 68 -5.43 -7.89 1.15
N GLN A 69 -5.42 -6.58 1.43
CA GLN A 69 -5.72 -5.56 0.43
C GLN A 69 -4.51 -5.40 -0.51
N VAL A 70 -4.52 -6.09 -1.66
CA VAL A 70 -3.37 -6.09 -2.58
C VAL A 70 -3.32 -4.85 -3.48
N GLU A 71 -4.46 -4.36 -3.94
CA GLU A 71 -4.51 -3.41 -5.05
C GLU A 71 -3.86 -2.05 -4.72
N THR A 72 -4.25 -1.42 -3.61
CA THR A 72 -3.75 -0.09 -3.24
C THR A 72 -2.26 -0.11 -2.88
N PRO A 73 -1.76 -0.99 -1.98
CA PRO A 73 -0.35 -0.99 -1.60
C PRO A 73 0.58 -1.34 -2.76
N THR A 74 0.17 -2.27 -3.64
CA THR A 74 0.94 -2.61 -4.85
C THR A 74 1.09 -1.39 -5.77
N MET A 75 0.01 -0.68 -6.06
CA MET A 75 0.04 0.54 -6.87
C MET A 75 0.95 1.63 -6.26
N VAL A 76 0.93 1.78 -4.92
CA VAL A 76 1.84 2.71 -4.23
C VAL A 76 3.30 2.28 -4.45
N LEU A 77 3.63 1.00 -4.26
CA LEU A 77 4.98 0.49 -4.46
C LEU A 77 5.46 0.64 -5.91
N GLU A 78 4.60 0.39 -6.90
CA GLU A 78 4.92 0.59 -8.32
C GLU A 78 5.31 2.04 -8.62
N ARG A 79 4.53 3.01 -8.11
CA ARG A 79 4.77 4.44 -8.31
C ARG A 79 6.04 4.92 -7.60
N LEU A 80 6.26 4.49 -6.36
CA LEU A 80 7.47 4.80 -5.60
C LEU A 80 8.73 4.19 -6.24
N THR A 81 8.64 2.96 -6.74
CA THR A 81 9.72 2.30 -7.49
C THR A 81 10.03 3.04 -8.80
N SER A 82 9.00 3.64 -9.41
CA SER A 82 9.13 4.50 -10.60
C SER A 82 9.70 5.88 -10.32
N GLY A 83 9.97 6.21 -9.05
CA GLY A 83 10.66 7.44 -8.62
C GLY A 83 9.73 8.58 -8.18
N GLU A 84 8.42 8.33 -8.07
CA GLU A 84 7.49 9.30 -7.47
C GLU A 84 7.72 9.41 -5.95
N THR A 85 7.38 10.56 -5.39
CA THR A 85 7.45 10.77 -3.94
C THR A 85 6.20 10.24 -3.24
N PRO A 86 6.28 9.82 -1.95
CA PRO A 86 5.11 9.46 -1.15
C PRO A 86 4.05 10.56 -1.10
N THR A 87 4.48 11.83 -1.08
CA THR A 87 3.57 12.98 -1.13
C THR A 87 2.78 13.04 -2.43
N GLU A 88 3.44 12.89 -3.59
CA GLU A 88 2.77 12.88 -4.90
C GLU A 88 1.77 11.73 -5.01
N VAL A 89 2.18 10.51 -4.64
CA VAL A 89 1.33 9.32 -4.72
C VAL A 89 0.08 9.46 -3.86
N VAL A 90 0.24 9.86 -2.60
CA VAL A 90 -0.87 10.00 -1.65
C VAL A 90 -1.84 11.11 -2.06
N VAL A 91 -1.33 12.27 -2.49
CA VAL A 91 -2.18 13.38 -2.96
C VAL A 91 -3.02 12.95 -4.13
N ASP A 92 -2.41 12.29 -5.11
CA ASP A 92 -3.10 11.87 -6.32
C ASP A 92 -4.18 10.84 -6.03
N LEU A 93 -3.89 9.83 -5.19
CA LEU A 93 -4.88 8.80 -4.83
C LEU A 93 -6.08 9.40 -4.06
N ILE A 94 -5.81 10.30 -3.10
CA ILE A 94 -6.88 10.99 -2.37
C ILE A 94 -7.70 11.87 -3.31
N ALA A 95 -7.05 12.63 -4.20
CA ALA A 95 -7.73 13.48 -5.18
C ALA A 95 -8.58 12.67 -6.17
N GLU A 96 -8.09 11.50 -6.61
CA GLU A 96 -8.82 10.58 -7.47
C GLU A 96 -10.11 10.10 -6.78
N ALA A 97 -10.01 9.65 -5.54
CA ALA A 97 -11.16 9.19 -4.77
C ALA A 97 -12.17 10.32 -4.50
N MET A 98 -11.70 11.52 -4.17
CA MET A 98 -12.57 12.70 -4.00
C MET A 98 -13.30 13.06 -5.30
N ALA A 99 -12.63 13.01 -6.46
CA ALA A 99 -13.26 13.26 -7.75
C ALA A 99 -14.37 12.24 -8.04
N VAL A 100 -14.16 10.96 -7.68
CA VAL A 100 -15.18 9.91 -7.78
C VAL A 100 -16.37 10.19 -6.86
N ALA A 101 -16.15 10.66 -5.63
CA ALA A 101 -17.23 11.08 -4.72
C ALA A 101 -18.11 12.18 -5.33
N GLU A 102 -17.52 13.06 -6.15
CA GLU A 102 -18.22 14.13 -6.86
C GLU A 102 -18.90 13.66 -8.17
N GLY A 103 -18.81 12.37 -8.51
CA GLY A 103 -19.41 11.79 -9.72
C GLY A 103 -18.54 11.92 -10.98
N HIS A 104 -17.26 12.27 -10.84
CA HIS A 104 -16.31 12.25 -11.94
C HIS A 104 -15.66 10.87 -12.10
N VAL A 105 -15.18 10.59 -13.30
CA VAL A 105 -14.35 9.40 -13.57
C VAL A 105 -12.95 9.90 -13.93
N PRO A 106 -12.07 10.09 -12.92
CA PRO A 106 -10.68 10.42 -13.17
C PRO A 106 -10.01 9.27 -13.94
N ALA A 107 -9.07 9.62 -14.83
CA ALA A 107 -8.32 8.67 -15.65
C ALA A 107 -9.17 7.52 -16.24
N PRO A 108 -10.19 7.81 -17.07
CA PRO A 108 -11.16 6.80 -17.52
C PRO A 108 -10.51 5.62 -18.26
N TRP A 109 -9.35 5.83 -18.89
CA TRP A 109 -8.59 4.77 -19.54
C TRP A 109 -7.92 3.80 -18.56
N SER A 110 -7.52 4.27 -17.38
CA SER A 110 -7.00 3.41 -16.30
C SER A 110 -8.11 2.54 -15.72
N VAL A 111 -9.33 3.06 -15.61
CA VAL A 111 -10.52 2.28 -15.23
C VAL A 111 -10.77 1.17 -16.25
N VAL A 112 -10.72 1.50 -17.55
CA VAL A 112 -10.88 0.50 -18.63
C VAL A 112 -9.78 -0.55 -18.59
N ALA A 113 -8.53 -0.17 -18.31
CA ALA A 113 -7.42 -1.11 -18.20
C ALA A 113 -7.61 -2.11 -17.05
N ARG A 114 -8.02 -1.65 -15.86
CA ARG A 114 -8.30 -2.53 -14.70
C ARG A 114 -9.44 -3.51 -14.98
N VAL A 115 -10.50 -3.06 -15.66
CA VAL A 115 -11.59 -3.95 -16.09
C VAL A 115 -11.07 -5.00 -17.09
N ALA A 116 -10.18 -4.60 -18.00
CA ALA A 116 -9.56 -5.54 -18.94
C ALA A 116 -8.63 -6.55 -18.24
N GLU A 117 -7.97 -6.18 -17.14
CA GLU A 117 -7.19 -7.11 -16.32
C GLU A 117 -8.08 -8.14 -15.65
N ILE A 118 -9.22 -7.76 -15.07
CA ILE A 118 -10.21 -8.72 -14.52
C ILE A 118 -10.65 -9.71 -15.59
N GLU A 119 -10.93 -9.22 -16.79
CA GLU A 119 -11.30 -10.04 -17.95
C GLU A 119 -10.18 -10.97 -18.42
N GLU A 120 -8.93 -10.53 -18.33
CA GLU A 120 -7.78 -11.36 -18.63
C GLU A 120 -7.58 -12.46 -17.58
N GLN A 121 -7.67 -12.13 -16.30
CA GLN A 121 -7.57 -13.10 -15.20
C GLN A 121 -8.68 -14.15 -15.29
N ALA A 122 -9.92 -13.71 -15.57
CA ALA A 122 -11.05 -14.61 -15.77
C ALA A 122 -10.78 -15.62 -16.91
N ARG A 123 -10.10 -15.20 -17.98
CA ARG A 123 -9.70 -16.10 -19.06
C ARG A 123 -8.52 -17.00 -18.67
N LYS A 124 -7.53 -16.46 -17.98
CA LYS A 124 -6.31 -17.17 -17.56
C LYS A 124 -6.63 -18.31 -16.58
N TYR A 125 -7.58 -18.10 -15.68
CA TYR A 125 -7.97 -19.06 -14.66
C TYR A 125 -9.29 -19.77 -14.97
N ASP A 126 -9.76 -19.72 -16.22
CA ASP A 126 -10.97 -20.40 -16.69
C ASP A 126 -12.21 -20.15 -15.80
N TYR A 127 -12.43 -18.90 -15.37
CA TYR A 127 -13.61 -18.52 -14.59
C TYR A 127 -14.88 -18.87 -15.36
N ASP A 128 -15.84 -19.45 -14.65
CA ASP A 128 -17.19 -19.58 -15.20
C ASP A 128 -17.90 -18.22 -15.26
N ALA A 129 -19.07 -18.19 -15.89
CA ALA A 129 -19.82 -16.96 -16.08
C ALA A 129 -20.20 -16.28 -14.75
N ALA A 130 -20.48 -17.07 -13.70
CA ALA A 130 -20.89 -16.54 -12.41
C ALA A 130 -19.70 -15.95 -11.62
N ALA A 131 -18.55 -16.64 -11.63
CA ALA A 131 -17.32 -16.14 -11.03
C ALA A 131 -16.84 -14.85 -11.70
N ARG A 132 -16.93 -14.78 -13.04
CA ARG A 132 -16.63 -13.55 -13.79
C ARG A 132 -17.58 -12.40 -13.46
N GLU A 133 -18.89 -12.68 -13.39
CA GLU A 133 -19.88 -11.66 -13.02
C GLU A 133 -19.65 -11.14 -11.59
N ALA A 134 -19.32 -12.02 -10.65
CA ALA A 134 -18.99 -11.65 -9.28
C ALA A 134 -17.76 -10.72 -9.22
N ALA A 135 -16.68 -11.07 -9.93
CA ALA A 135 -15.47 -10.24 -9.97
C ALA A 135 -15.73 -8.82 -10.55
N LEU A 136 -16.57 -8.72 -11.58
CA LEU A 136 -16.98 -7.43 -12.15
C LEU A 136 -17.93 -6.65 -11.24
N ALA A 137 -18.79 -7.34 -10.48
CA ALA A 137 -19.71 -6.71 -9.54
C ALA A 137 -18.99 -6.06 -8.35
N GLU A 138 -17.82 -6.59 -7.97
CA GLU A 138 -16.97 -6.03 -6.92
C GLU A 138 -16.07 -4.88 -7.41
N PHE A 139 -16.03 -4.62 -8.73
CA PHE A 139 -15.19 -3.57 -9.30
C PHE A 139 -15.61 -2.17 -8.80
N ARG A 140 -14.66 -1.46 -8.18
CA ARG A 140 -14.82 -0.08 -7.73
C ARG A 140 -14.05 0.87 -8.65
N ILE A 141 -14.71 1.95 -9.08
CA ILE A 141 -14.09 2.99 -9.93
C ILE A 141 -12.88 3.60 -9.21
N SER A 142 -13.05 4.01 -7.95
CA SER A 142 -11.92 4.37 -7.09
C SER A 142 -11.40 3.14 -6.35
N ARG A 143 -10.09 3.11 -6.10
CA ARG A 143 -9.45 2.10 -5.24
C ARG A 143 -9.78 2.32 -3.76
N LEU A 144 -9.85 3.59 -3.36
CA LEU A 144 -10.15 4.01 -2.00
C LEU A 144 -11.66 4.26 -1.82
N ASP A 145 -12.13 4.18 -0.57
CA ASP A 145 -13.43 4.67 -0.15
C ASP A 145 -13.52 6.20 -0.41
N PRO A 146 -14.34 6.65 -1.37
CA PRO A 146 -14.48 8.06 -1.70
C PRO A 146 -15.00 8.92 -0.55
N VAL A 147 -15.64 8.33 0.46
CA VAL A 147 -16.19 9.04 1.63
C VAL A 147 -15.10 9.39 2.65
N ARG A 148 -14.02 8.59 2.73
CA ARG A 148 -12.95 8.71 3.72
C ARG A 148 -11.57 8.34 3.16
N PRO A 149 -11.17 8.89 2.00
CA PRO A 149 -10.07 8.33 1.21
C PRO A 149 -8.73 8.33 1.92
N ALA A 150 -8.42 9.38 2.69
CA ALA A 150 -7.16 9.46 3.42
C ALA A 150 -7.06 8.41 4.55
N LEU A 151 -8.18 8.13 5.23
CA LEU A 151 -8.21 7.14 6.30
C LEU A 151 -8.16 5.71 5.73
N ASP A 152 -8.91 5.46 4.66
CA ASP A 152 -8.89 4.19 3.92
C ASP A 152 -7.49 3.87 3.40
N LEU A 153 -6.80 4.87 2.81
CA LEU A 153 -5.42 4.72 2.36
C LEU A 153 -4.46 4.43 3.50
N LEU A 154 -4.60 5.09 4.66
CA LEU A 154 -3.75 4.79 5.81
C LEU A 154 -3.91 3.34 6.28
N GLU A 155 -5.13 2.83 6.32
CA GLU A 155 -5.41 1.43 6.68
C GLU A 155 -4.78 0.47 5.68
N ASP A 156 -5.01 0.68 4.38
CA ASP A 156 -4.42 -0.12 3.30
C ASP A 156 -2.89 -0.17 3.38
N LEU A 157 -2.23 0.97 3.63
CA LEU A 157 -0.77 1.05 3.71
C LEU A 157 -0.21 0.32 4.94
N LEU A 158 -0.87 0.43 6.09
CA LEU A 158 -0.45 -0.28 7.31
C LEU A 158 -0.69 -1.79 7.21
N ASP A 159 -1.80 -2.20 6.59
CA ASP A 159 -2.04 -3.62 6.27
C ASP A 159 -1.01 -4.14 5.25
N GLY A 160 -0.59 -3.31 4.29
CA GLY A 160 0.53 -3.63 3.40
C GLY A 160 1.85 -3.86 4.15
N ILE A 161 2.18 -3.02 5.14
CA ILE A 161 3.39 -3.21 5.97
C ILE A 161 3.31 -4.52 6.76
N ARG A 162 2.13 -4.88 7.28
CA ARG A 162 1.91 -6.18 7.92
C ARG A 162 2.07 -7.33 6.93
N GLY A 163 1.61 -7.18 5.70
CA GLY A 163 1.88 -8.13 4.62
C GLY A 163 3.36 -8.36 4.39
N CYS A 164 4.17 -7.29 4.36
CA CYS A 164 5.62 -7.41 4.28
C CYS A 164 6.22 -8.20 5.45
N LEU A 165 5.73 -8.00 6.68
CA LEU A 165 6.16 -8.79 7.84
C LEU A 165 5.79 -10.28 7.68
N LEU A 166 4.58 -10.59 7.23
CA LEU A 166 4.15 -11.98 7.00
C LEU A 166 5.07 -12.70 6.00
N LEU A 167 5.39 -12.03 4.89
CA LEU A 167 6.32 -12.56 3.91
C LEU A 167 7.73 -12.69 4.49
N TYR A 168 8.20 -11.69 5.23
CA TYR A 168 9.52 -11.72 5.86
C TYR A 168 9.65 -12.91 6.82
N ILE A 169 8.66 -13.14 7.68
CA ILE A 169 8.63 -14.30 8.58
C ILE A 169 8.61 -15.61 7.80
N ALA A 170 7.83 -15.70 6.71
CA ALA A 170 7.74 -16.93 5.92
C ALA A 170 9.06 -17.32 5.23
N HIS A 171 9.92 -16.34 4.95
CA HIS A 171 11.24 -16.55 4.34
C HIS A 171 12.40 -16.54 5.35
N GLY A 172 12.17 -16.06 6.57
CA GLY A 172 13.15 -16.05 7.66
C GLY A 172 13.29 -17.40 8.36
N GLU A 173 14.47 -17.67 8.92
CA GLU A 173 14.76 -18.89 9.70
C GLU A 173 14.79 -18.64 11.23
N ASP A 174 14.70 -17.38 11.66
CA ASP A 174 14.93 -16.96 13.05
C ASP A 174 13.64 -16.88 13.87
N ASP A 175 13.72 -17.34 15.13
CA ASP A 175 12.61 -17.26 16.10
C ASP A 175 12.25 -15.79 16.46
N ASP A 176 13.16 -14.84 16.22
CA ASP A 176 13.00 -13.40 16.48
C ASP A 176 12.75 -12.58 15.19
N ALA A 177 12.22 -13.21 14.13
CA ALA A 177 12.06 -12.61 12.80
C ALA A 177 11.32 -11.25 12.78
N GLU A 178 10.37 -11.02 13.70
CA GLU A 178 9.67 -9.74 13.79
C GLU A 178 10.59 -8.59 14.26
N GLU A 179 11.45 -8.84 15.26
CA GLU A 179 12.41 -7.83 15.73
C GLU A 179 13.45 -7.52 14.66
N GLN A 180 13.89 -8.55 13.92
CA GLN A 180 14.80 -8.39 12.80
C GLN A 180 14.16 -7.61 11.66
N PHE A 181 12.92 -7.93 11.28
CA PHE A 181 12.15 -7.17 10.30
C PHE A 181 12.08 -5.68 10.69
N ILE A 182 11.68 -5.38 11.94
CA ILE A 182 11.59 -3.99 12.42
C ILE A 182 12.95 -3.27 12.32
N ALA A 183 14.05 -3.96 12.62
CA ALA A 183 15.39 -3.40 12.48
C ALA A 183 15.74 -3.08 11.01
N ASP A 184 15.47 -4.02 10.10
CA ASP A 184 15.76 -3.87 8.67
C ASP A 184 14.90 -2.79 8.02
N VAL A 185 13.60 -2.75 8.33
CA VAL A 185 12.70 -1.68 7.85
C VAL A 185 13.19 -0.30 8.27
N ARG A 186 13.72 -0.14 9.49
CA ARG A 186 14.30 1.14 9.93
C ARG A 186 15.54 1.53 9.12
N VAL A 187 16.40 0.56 8.79
CA VAL A 187 17.58 0.79 7.95
C VAL A 187 17.16 1.23 6.55
N GLU A 188 16.18 0.56 5.96
CA GLU A 188 15.64 0.93 4.64
C GLU A 188 14.96 2.31 4.67
N ALA A 189 14.16 2.58 5.69
CA ALA A 189 13.49 3.87 5.86
C ALA A 189 14.49 5.02 5.95
N ASP A 190 15.58 4.85 6.72
CA ASP A 190 16.64 5.85 6.85
C ASP A 190 17.45 6.02 5.55
N THR A 191 17.69 4.93 4.80
CA THR A 191 18.32 4.98 3.47
C THR A 191 17.51 5.81 2.48
N HIS A 192 16.18 5.70 2.55
CA HIS A 192 15.25 6.40 1.67
C HIS A 192 14.68 7.69 2.26
N ARG A 193 15.21 8.19 3.38
CA ARG A 193 14.67 9.36 4.09
C ARG A 193 14.55 10.61 3.23
N ALA A 194 15.44 10.80 2.27
CA ALA A 194 15.40 11.93 1.34
C ALA A 194 14.15 11.92 0.43
N ARG A 195 13.47 10.78 0.28
CA ARG A 195 12.25 10.64 -0.53
C ARG A 195 10.98 11.04 0.22
N LEU A 196 11.04 11.27 1.54
CA LEU A 196 9.85 11.63 2.33
C LEU A 196 9.22 12.98 1.88
N PHE A 197 10.01 13.85 1.24
CA PHE A 197 9.61 15.18 0.76
C PHE A 197 10.00 15.43 -0.70
#